data_AF-A0A659UEF6-F1
#
_entry.id   AF-A0A659UEF6-F1
#
_cell.length_a   1.000
_cell.length_b   1.000
_cell.length_c   1.000
_cell.angle_alpha   90.00
_cell.angle_beta   90.00
_cell.angle_gamma   90.00
#
_symmetry.space_group_name_H-M   'P 1'
#
loop_
_entity.id
_entity.type
_entity.pdbx_description
1 polymer ?
#
loop_
_entity_poly.entity_id
_entity_poly.type
_entity_poly.pdbx_seq_one_letter_code
_entity_poly.pdbx_strand_id
1 'polypeptide(L)'
;IDGTNDAAILSADVRNLTETNSATDISSSGTLTISDVDSPATFVAQAGTVGTYGSFSIDSAGAWTYTASSAHNEFAAGTTYTDTFDVVSADGTHTSVTINIDGTNDAAILSADVRNLTETNSATDIPRP
;
A
#
# COMPACT_ATOMS: atom_id res chain seq x y z
N ILE A 1 -20.66 -38.29 21.29
CA ILE A 1 -20.87 -37.25 20.25
C ILE A 1 -19.53 -36.61 20.16
N ASP A 2 -18.72 -37.13 19.26
CA ASP A 2 -17.32 -36.75 19.18
C ASP A 2 -17.34 -35.60 18.18
N GLY A 3 -17.69 -34.42 18.69
CA GLY A 3 -17.76 -33.19 17.92
C GLY A 3 -16.36 -32.84 17.44
N THR A 4 -16.06 -33.22 16.21
CA THR A 4 -14.92 -32.64 15.48
C THR A 4 -15.26 -31.18 15.23
N ASN A 5 -14.43 -30.25 15.68
CA ASN A 5 -14.58 -28.83 15.38
C ASN A 5 -14.61 -28.63 13.86
N ASP A 6 -15.72 -28.12 13.32
CA ASP A 6 -15.83 -27.75 11.92
C ASP A 6 -14.88 -26.57 11.62
N ALA A 7 -14.39 -26.47 10.38
CA ALA A 7 -13.54 -25.35 9.99
C ALA A 7 -14.39 -24.10 9.72
N ALA A 8 -13.93 -22.94 10.18
CA ALA A 8 -14.57 -21.67 9.84
C ALA A 8 -14.63 -21.43 8.32
N ILE A 9 -15.73 -20.84 7.86
CA ILE A 9 -15.87 -20.31 6.50
C ILE A 9 -15.48 -18.83 6.53
N LEU A 10 -14.38 -18.48 5.86
CA LEU A 10 -13.87 -17.11 5.79
C LEU A 10 -13.94 -16.56 4.36
N SER A 11 -14.21 -15.26 4.24
CA SER A 11 -13.92 -14.54 3.00
C SER A 11 -12.43 -14.21 2.90
N ALA A 12 -11.92 -14.14 1.68
CA ALA A 12 -10.68 -13.44 1.35
C ALA A 12 -11.02 -12.13 0.64
N ASP A 13 -10.09 -11.18 0.62
CA ASP A 13 -10.26 -9.94 -0.14
C ASP A 13 -9.02 -9.64 -0.99
N VAL A 14 -9.28 -9.07 -2.17
CA VAL A 14 -8.26 -8.64 -3.10
C VAL A 14 -8.55 -7.19 -3.49
N ARG A 15 -7.55 -6.34 -3.41
CA ARG A 15 -7.62 -4.95 -3.87
C ARG A 15 -6.61 -4.71 -4.96
N ASN A 16 -7.09 -4.17 -6.08
CA ASN A 16 -6.25 -3.66 -7.15
C ASN A 16 -6.27 -2.14 -7.04
N LEU A 17 -5.11 -1.57 -6.74
CA LEU A 17 -4.85 -0.15 -6.60
C LEU A 17 -3.91 0.27 -7.72
N THR A 18 -3.95 1.54 -8.08
CA THR A 18 -3.05 2.10 -9.07
C THR A 18 -2.14 3.08 -8.36
N GLU A 19 -0.84 2.91 -8.54
CA GLU A 19 0.15 3.86 -8.05
C GLU A 19 -0.04 5.22 -8.72
N THR A 20 0.19 6.26 -7.93
CA THR A 20 0.07 7.65 -8.33
C THR A 20 1.09 8.43 -7.48
N ASN A 21 0.90 9.73 -7.33
CA ASN A 21 1.80 10.57 -6.53
C ASN A 21 1.41 10.66 -5.04
N SER A 22 0.52 9.79 -4.54
CA SER A 22 0.07 9.82 -3.14
C SER A 22 -0.05 8.43 -2.51
N ALA A 23 0.52 8.28 -1.32
CA ALA A 23 0.38 7.07 -0.50
C ALA A 23 -1.08 6.75 -0.16
N THR A 24 -1.96 7.76 -0.11
CA THR A 24 -3.39 7.56 0.14
C THR A 24 -4.09 6.81 -0.97
N ASP A 25 -3.62 6.93 -2.21
CA ASP A 25 -4.27 6.37 -3.39
C ASP A 25 -3.99 4.86 -3.50
N ILE A 26 -2.88 4.43 -2.89
CA ILE A 26 -2.51 3.03 -2.68
C ILE A 26 -2.77 2.56 -1.25
N SER A 27 -3.56 3.31 -0.47
CA SER A 27 -4.10 2.86 0.81
C SER A 27 -5.56 2.42 0.65
N SER A 28 -5.97 1.38 1.36
CA SER A 28 -7.33 0.83 1.22
C SER A 28 -7.85 0.26 2.53
N SER A 29 -9.14 -0.04 2.56
CA SER A 29 -9.79 -0.70 3.70
C SER A 29 -10.93 -1.59 3.22
N GLY A 30 -11.38 -2.45 4.11
CA GLY A 30 -12.48 -3.36 3.83
C GLY A 30 -12.87 -4.16 5.06
N THR A 31 -13.64 -5.20 4.82
CA THR A 31 -14.13 -6.08 5.88
C THR A 31 -14.10 -7.51 5.39
N LEU A 32 -13.52 -8.40 6.19
CA LEU A 32 -13.65 -9.84 6.01
C LEU A 32 -14.81 -10.36 6.84
N THR A 33 -15.50 -11.36 6.31
CA THR A 33 -16.58 -12.08 6.99
C THR A 33 -16.11 -13.46 7.41
N ILE A 34 -16.56 -13.90 8.58
CA ILE A 34 -16.31 -15.23 9.11
C ILE A 34 -17.63 -15.83 9.61
N SER A 35 -17.81 -17.13 9.38
CA SER A 35 -18.91 -17.91 9.93
C SER A 35 -18.39 -19.26 10.40
N ASP A 36 -18.69 -19.62 11.64
CA ASP A 36 -18.31 -20.87 12.26
C ASP A 36 -19.48 -21.34 13.15
N VAL A 37 -19.74 -22.64 13.19
CA VAL A 37 -20.85 -23.24 13.94
C VAL A 37 -20.47 -23.63 15.38
N ASP A 38 -19.19 -23.92 15.61
CA ASP A 38 -18.66 -24.44 16.87
C ASP A 38 -17.78 -23.43 17.62
N SER A 39 -17.21 -22.46 16.91
CA SER A 39 -16.28 -21.45 17.43
C SER A 39 -16.79 -20.01 17.24
N PRO A 40 -16.27 -19.04 18.02
CA PRO A 40 -16.58 -17.63 17.81
C PRO A 40 -16.16 -17.17 16.40
N ALA A 41 -17.09 -16.58 15.68
CA ALA A 41 -16.87 -15.95 14.37
C ALA A 41 -16.08 -14.64 14.51
N THR A 42 -14.81 -14.74 14.91
CA THR A 42 -13.91 -13.61 15.15
C THR A 42 -12.52 -13.85 14.58
N PHE A 43 -11.86 -12.77 14.20
CA PHE A 43 -10.48 -12.78 13.71
C PHE A 43 -9.46 -12.54 14.82
N VAL A 44 -8.24 -13.04 14.63
CA VAL A 44 -7.07 -12.62 15.42
C VAL A 44 -6.69 -11.22 14.96
N ALA A 45 -6.86 -10.25 15.85
CA ALA A 45 -6.54 -8.87 15.55
C ALA A 45 -5.03 -8.71 15.26
N GLN A 46 -4.72 -7.97 14.20
CA GLN A 46 -3.36 -7.58 13.83
C GLN A 46 -3.29 -6.06 13.78
N ALA A 47 -2.25 -5.48 14.34
CA ALA A 47 -2.08 -4.03 14.36
C ALA A 47 -0.72 -3.67 13.77
N GLY A 48 -0.74 -3.00 12.62
CA GLY A 48 0.47 -2.51 11.97
C GLY A 48 1.42 -3.60 11.51
N THR A 49 0.91 -4.76 11.05
CA THR A 49 1.70 -5.79 10.38
C THR A 49 2.43 -5.16 9.20
N VAL A 50 3.75 -5.07 9.27
CA VAL A 50 4.58 -4.44 8.23
C VAL A 50 4.64 -5.37 7.02
N GLY A 51 4.15 -4.88 5.88
CA GLY A 51 4.31 -5.49 4.57
C GLY A 51 5.51 -4.92 3.81
N THR A 52 5.58 -5.19 2.52
CA THR A 52 6.66 -4.72 1.64
C THR A 52 6.46 -3.26 1.26
N TYR A 53 5.22 -2.86 0.97
CA TYR A 53 4.87 -1.53 0.44
C TYR A 53 4.00 -0.73 1.41
N GLY A 54 3.55 -1.34 2.50
CA GLY A 54 2.71 -0.68 3.49
C GLY A 54 2.60 -1.43 4.79
N SER A 55 1.61 -1.05 5.60
CA SER A 55 1.26 -1.68 6.86
C SER A 55 -0.20 -2.09 6.86
N PHE A 56 -0.49 -3.25 7.44
CA PHE A 56 -1.81 -3.84 7.50
C PHE A 56 -2.29 -3.95 8.94
N SER A 57 -3.57 -3.65 9.17
CA SER A 57 -4.23 -3.90 10.44
C SER A 57 -5.58 -4.54 10.19
N ILE A 58 -6.01 -5.43 11.08
CA ILE A 58 -7.36 -6.00 11.11
C ILE A 58 -7.83 -6.12 12.55
N ASP A 59 -9.09 -5.78 12.80
CA ASP A 59 -9.71 -6.00 14.11
C ASP A 59 -10.38 -7.37 14.22
N SER A 60 -10.86 -7.72 15.41
CA SER A 60 -11.54 -9.00 15.64
C SER A 60 -12.89 -9.13 14.92
N ALA A 61 -13.47 -8.02 14.46
CA ALA A 61 -14.69 -7.98 13.65
C ALA A 61 -14.40 -8.16 12.15
N GLY A 62 -13.13 -8.22 11.75
CA GLY A 62 -12.69 -8.39 10.38
C GLY A 62 -12.55 -7.08 9.60
N ALA A 63 -12.73 -5.92 10.23
CA ALA A 63 -12.48 -4.64 9.59
C ALA A 63 -10.97 -4.43 9.48
N TRP A 64 -10.49 -4.31 8.25
CA TRP A 64 -9.06 -4.20 7.96
C TRP A 64 -8.73 -2.91 7.24
N THR A 65 -7.50 -2.46 7.44
CA THR A 65 -6.92 -1.28 6.81
C THR A 65 -5.52 -1.61 6.30
N TYR A 66 -5.22 -1.13 5.10
CA TYR A 66 -3.89 -1.13 4.51
C TYR A 66 -3.47 0.32 4.30
N THR A 67 -2.33 0.70 4.86
CA THR A 67 -1.74 2.03 4.70
C THR A 67 -0.39 1.90 4.03
N ALA A 68 -0.26 2.45 2.82
CA ALA A 68 1.00 2.45 2.10
C ALA A 68 2.07 3.28 2.84
N SER A 69 3.32 2.84 2.73
CA SER A 69 4.45 3.47 3.41
C SER A 69 4.89 4.78 2.73
N SER A 70 4.68 4.88 1.43
CA SER A 70 4.94 6.04 0.59
C SER A 70 4.02 6.01 -0.64
N ALA A 71 4.16 6.94 -1.56
CA ALA A 71 3.43 6.90 -2.84
C ALA A 71 4.00 5.85 -3.81
N HIS A 72 5.23 5.38 -3.60
CA HIS A 72 5.91 4.39 -4.45
C HIS A 72 6.07 4.80 -5.93
N ASN A 73 6.34 6.09 -6.17
CA ASN A 73 6.67 6.68 -7.48
C ASN A 73 7.80 5.96 -8.27
N GLU A 74 8.59 5.12 -7.60
CA GLU A 74 9.59 4.26 -8.24
C GLU A 74 8.99 3.04 -8.97
N PHE A 75 7.69 2.76 -8.83
CA PHE A 75 7.03 1.62 -9.46
C PHE A 75 6.91 1.80 -10.97
N ALA A 76 7.31 0.77 -11.72
CA ALA A 76 7.34 0.85 -13.17
C ALA A 76 5.97 0.55 -13.80
N ALA A 77 5.58 1.37 -14.79
CA ALA A 77 4.43 1.11 -15.62
C ALA A 77 4.42 -0.31 -16.21
N GLY A 78 3.27 -0.99 -16.08
CA GLY A 78 3.10 -2.38 -16.55
C GLY A 78 3.67 -3.44 -15.62
N THR A 79 4.12 -3.07 -14.42
CA THR A 79 4.50 -3.99 -13.35
C THR A 79 3.49 -3.88 -12.20
N THR A 80 3.00 -5.03 -11.73
CA THR A 80 2.14 -5.11 -10.56
C THR A 80 2.96 -5.56 -9.35
N TYR A 81 2.97 -4.72 -8.32
CA TYR A 81 3.62 -4.97 -7.04
C TYR A 81 2.58 -5.52 -6.07
N THR A 82 2.90 -6.57 -5.32
CA THR A 82 1.90 -7.29 -4.51
C THR A 82 2.34 -7.43 -3.06
N ASP A 83 1.46 -7.03 -2.15
CA ASP A 83 1.53 -7.35 -0.71
C ASP A 83 0.45 -8.39 -0.38
N THR A 84 0.78 -9.39 0.43
CA THR A 84 -0.18 -10.40 0.90
C THR A 84 -0.04 -10.56 2.41
N PHE A 85 -1.17 -10.45 3.10
CA PHE A 85 -1.26 -10.57 4.54
C PHE A 85 -2.07 -11.81 4.89
N ASP A 86 -1.45 -12.71 5.65
CA ASP A 86 -2.13 -13.87 6.25
C ASP A 86 -2.98 -13.39 7.43
N VAL A 87 -4.25 -13.75 7.42
CA VAL A 87 -5.22 -13.43 8.46
C VAL A 87 -5.74 -14.74 9.03
N VAL A 88 -5.79 -14.83 10.35
CA VAL A 88 -6.17 -16.06 11.04
C VAL A 88 -7.42 -15.80 11.88
N SER A 89 -8.34 -16.74 11.91
CA SER A 89 -9.47 -16.72 12.84
C SER A 89 -9.13 -17.29 14.21
N ALA A 90 -10.01 -17.06 15.18
CA ALA A 90 -9.81 -17.51 16.55
C ALA A 90 -9.71 -19.05 16.69
N ASP A 91 -10.29 -19.82 15.77
CA ASP A 91 -10.21 -21.29 15.68
C ASP A 91 -8.92 -21.79 14.99
N GLY A 92 -8.11 -20.89 14.42
CA GLY A 92 -6.89 -21.21 13.70
C GLY A 92 -7.06 -21.41 12.20
N THR A 93 -8.25 -21.17 11.63
CA THR A 93 -8.45 -21.22 10.18
C THR A 93 -7.83 -19.98 9.50
N HIS A 94 -7.18 -20.17 8.34
CA HIS A 94 -6.44 -19.12 7.63
C HIS A 94 -7.23 -18.54 6.45
N THR A 95 -7.06 -17.24 6.22
CA THR A 95 -7.48 -16.50 5.02
C THR A 95 -6.41 -15.46 4.67
N SER A 96 -6.60 -14.71 3.59
CA SER A 96 -5.65 -13.68 3.19
C SER A 96 -6.29 -12.42 2.65
N VAL A 97 -5.58 -11.31 2.82
CA VAL A 97 -5.84 -10.06 2.11
C VAL A 97 -4.68 -9.79 1.18
N THR A 98 -4.97 -9.62 -0.11
CA THR A 98 -3.96 -9.33 -1.14
C THR A 98 -4.17 -7.92 -1.68
N ILE A 99 -3.10 -7.12 -1.66
CA ILE A 99 -3.05 -5.77 -2.23
C ILE A 99 -2.15 -5.82 -3.46
N ASN A 100 -2.74 -5.58 -4.62
CA ASN A 100 -2.05 -5.43 -5.89
C ASN A 100 -1.96 -3.93 -6.22
N ILE A 101 -0.76 -3.46 -6.51
CA ILE A 101 -0.46 -2.07 -6.84
C ILE A 101 0.12 -2.05 -8.24
N ASP A 102 -0.65 -1.54 -9.20
CA ASP A 102 -0.19 -1.35 -10.57
C ASP A 102 0.66 -0.09 -10.66
N GLY A 103 1.95 -0.24 -10.99
CA GLY A 103 2.85 0.88 -11.23
C GLY A 103 2.42 1.73 -12.41
N THR A 104 2.68 3.03 -12.35
CA THR A 104 2.43 3.97 -13.44
C THR A 104 3.71 4.65 -13.91
N ASN A 105 3.62 5.44 -14.98
CA ASN A 105 4.74 6.26 -15.40
C ASN A 105 4.49 7.69 -14.92
N ASP A 106 5.24 8.12 -13.93
CA ASP A 106 5.18 9.50 -13.46
C ASP A 106 5.72 10.49 -14.50
N ALA A 107 5.06 11.66 -14.56
CA ALA A 107 5.58 12.79 -15.29
C ALA A 107 6.82 13.33 -14.57
N ALA A 108 7.92 13.56 -15.30
CA ALA A 108 9.11 14.16 -14.72
C ALA A 108 8.78 15.55 -14.16
N ILE A 109 8.86 15.72 -12.84
CA ILE A 109 8.76 17.04 -12.22
C ILE A 109 10.10 17.75 -12.43
N LEU A 110 10.18 18.58 -13.47
CA LEU A 110 11.33 19.46 -13.68
C LEU A 110 11.23 20.65 -12.71
N SER A 111 11.88 20.56 -11.56
CA SER A 111 12.07 21.72 -10.68
C SER A 111 13.13 22.63 -11.32
N ALA A 112 12.69 23.63 -12.07
CA ALA A 112 13.58 24.62 -12.65
C ALA A 112 14.13 25.54 -11.54
N ASP A 113 15.35 25.27 -11.08
CA ASP A 113 16.16 26.24 -10.33
C ASP A 113 16.45 27.43 -11.28
N VAL A 114 15.62 28.48 -11.20
CA VAL A 114 15.89 29.73 -11.91
C VAL A 114 17.08 30.39 -11.21
N ARG A 115 18.29 29.98 -11.58
CA ARG A 115 19.49 30.76 -11.28
C ARG A 115 19.45 32.00 -12.14
N ASN A 116 19.11 33.14 -11.54
CA ASN A 116 19.39 34.44 -12.13
C ASN A 116 20.91 34.60 -12.27
N LEU A 117 21.46 34.19 -13.42
CA LEU A 117 22.80 34.54 -13.81
C LEU A 117 22.77 36.01 -14.23
N THR A 118 23.15 36.91 -13.32
CA THR A 118 23.45 38.30 -13.71
C THR A 118 24.79 38.29 -14.45
N GLU A 119 24.75 38.19 -15.78
CA GLU A 119 25.91 38.47 -16.61
C GLU A 119 26.19 39.98 -16.58
N THR A 120 27.18 40.40 -15.80
CA THR A 120 27.66 41.79 -15.83
C THR A 120 28.57 41.93 -17.04
N ASN A 121 28.04 42.44 -18.15
CA ASN A 121 28.80 42.76 -19.35
C ASN A 121 29.55 44.09 -19.21
N SER A 122 30.54 44.16 -18.30
CA SER A 122 31.47 45.30 -18.32
C SER A 122 32.49 45.12 -19.44
N ALA A 123 32.10 45.48 -20.66
CA ALA A 123 33.03 45.77 -21.74
C ALA A 123 33.63 47.16 -21.50
N THR A 124 34.67 47.24 -20.67
CA THR A 124 35.49 48.46 -20.59
C THR A 124 36.61 48.36 -21.62
N ASP A 125 36.31 48.95 -22.78
CA ASP A 125 37.20 49.52 -23.79
C ASP A 125 38.70 49.57 -23.45
N ILE A 126 39.54 48.90 -24.25
CA ILE A 126 40.99 49.02 -24.23
C ILE A 126 41.38 50.09 -25.27
N PRO A 127 41.81 51.30 -24.89
CA PRO A 127 42.35 52.23 -25.85
C PRO A 127 43.81 51.89 -26.17
N ARG A 128 44.11 51.70 -27.46
CA ARG A 128 45.46 51.84 -28.05
C ARG A 128 45.31 52.40 -29.47
N PRO A 129 46.33 53.06 -30.05
CA PRO A 129 47.73 53.19 -29.64
C PRO A 129 48.11 54.54 -29.01
#